data_AF-A0A536UWN3-F1
#
_entry.id   AF-A0A536UWN3-F1
#
_cell.length_a   1.000
_cell.length_b   1.000
_cell.length_c   1.000
_cell.angle_alpha   90.00
_cell.angle_beta   90.00
_cell.angle_gamma   90.00
#
_symmetry.space_group_name_H-M   'P 1'
#
loop_
_entity.id
_entity.type
_entity.pdbx_description
1 polymer ?
#
loop_
_entity_poly.entity_id
_entity_poly.type
_entity_poly.pdbx_seq_one_letter_code
_entity_poly.pdbx_strand_id
1 'polypeptide(L)'
;MGAVLQKVDLMGPATAAVPASQDLAASEAALARGGLTPAEQLSLMQSVANGFLQRNDYPSAITWAQRYVKAGGTEADVRPLLAQAYYQMGDYANAARELQWEIQAADRANRPPGEDRLLLLQSCYARLNDANAYAWGLEKLVTYYPKREYWADLLDRTQKRPDFGERLALDVNRLRLLTGTLGGAAEYLAMAAQAQQAGFPAEAKRVVDQGFAKGVLGAGPEAQRHRQLQRQLAEEALAQQRRIDPQELELAAEQAKDGIELFNLGFAHATMGSFTRGLPLMEQGIRKGGLANRPQDAKLRLGIAYLMAGQKAKAIETFNTVGGRHGAADLGRIWAIYARNAE
;
A
#
# COMPACT_ATOMS: atom_id res chain seq x y z
N MET A 1 8.20 -13.53 -3.93
CA MET A 1 8.94 -12.86 -5.03
C MET A 1 8.85 -13.59 -6.37
N GLY A 2 8.88 -14.94 -6.44
CA GLY A 2 8.90 -15.67 -7.72
C GLY A 2 7.69 -15.45 -8.65
N ALA A 3 6.46 -15.52 -8.14
CA ALA A 3 5.26 -15.52 -8.99
C ALA A 3 4.90 -14.16 -9.63
N VAL A 4 5.25 -13.03 -9.00
CA VAL A 4 4.95 -11.70 -9.55
C VAL A 4 6.00 -11.28 -10.58
N LEU A 5 7.29 -11.54 -10.30
CA LEU A 5 8.39 -11.27 -11.24
C LEU A 5 8.27 -12.11 -12.52
N GLN A 6 7.87 -13.38 -12.39
CA GLN A 6 7.70 -14.29 -13.53
C GLN A 6 6.55 -13.88 -14.47
N LYS A 7 5.60 -13.06 -13.99
CA LYS A 7 4.48 -12.54 -14.80
C LYS A 7 4.86 -11.30 -15.62
N VAL A 8 5.85 -10.53 -15.15
CA VAL A 8 6.32 -9.30 -15.83
C VAL A 8 7.15 -9.63 -17.08
N ASP A 9 7.91 -10.73 -17.08
CA ASP A 9 8.68 -11.18 -18.24
C ASP A 9 7.80 -11.60 -19.46
N LEU A 10 6.47 -11.64 -19.31
CA LEU A 10 5.51 -12.05 -20.34
C LEU A 10 4.51 -10.95 -20.76
N MET A 11 4.57 -9.75 -20.19
CA MET A 11 3.60 -8.68 -20.47
C MET A 11 4.17 -7.66 -21.47
N GLY A 12 3.72 -7.74 -22.73
CA GLY A 12 3.94 -6.70 -23.73
C GLY A 12 2.99 -5.50 -23.52
N PRO A 13 3.44 -4.25 -23.73
CA PRO A 13 2.64 -3.07 -23.42
C PRO A 13 1.59 -2.73 -24.49
N ALA A 14 0.43 -2.26 -24.02
CA ALA A 14 -0.59 -1.62 -24.85
C ALA A 14 -0.40 -0.09 -24.81
N THR A 15 0.15 0.48 -25.88
CA THR A 15 0.08 1.92 -26.17
C THR A 15 -0.49 2.12 -27.57
N ALA A 16 -1.31 3.16 -27.76
CA ALA A 16 -1.77 3.57 -29.09
C ALA A 16 -0.54 3.94 -29.92
N ALA A 17 -0.13 3.04 -30.82
CA ALA A 17 1.14 3.13 -31.52
C ALA A 17 1.00 3.96 -32.79
N VAL A 18 1.89 4.93 -32.99
CA VAL A 18 2.26 5.35 -34.34
C VAL A 18 2.79 4.09 -35.05
N PRO A 19 2.30 3.74 -36.26
CA PRO A 19 2.78 2.57 -36.97
C PRO A 19 4.30 2.63 -37.13
N ALA A 20 4.99 1.56 -36.75
CA ALA A 20 6.41 1.44 -36.99
C ALA A 20 6.70 1.40 -38.49
N SER A 21 7.77 2.04 -38.93
CA SER A 21 8.14 2.01 -40.33
C SER A 21 8.64 0.62 -40.72
N GLN A 22 8.09 0.08 -41.80
CA GLN A 22 8.47 -1.24 -42.32
C GLN A 22 9.86 -1.20 -42.98
N ASP A 23 10.22 -0.06 -43.58
CA ASP A 23 11.54 0.21 -44.15
C ASP A 23 12.25 1.34 -43.37
N LEU A 24 13.00 0.94 -42.34
CA LEU A 24 13.77 1.87 -41.51
C LEU A 24 14.82 2.61 -42.35
N ALA A 25 15.53 1.93 -43.27
CA ALA A 25 16.60 2.54 -44.04
C ALA A 25 16.07 3.65 -44.98
N ALA A 26 14.95 3.40 -45.65
CA ALA A 26 14.29 4.42 -46.47
C ALA A 26 13.81 5.62 -45.63
N SER A 27 13.32 5.36 -44.42
CA SER A 27 12.87 6.40 -43.49
C SER A 27 14.04 7.26 -42.99
N GLU A 28 15.16 6.65 -42.63
CA GLU A 28 16.40 7.36 -42.25
C GLU A 28 16.97 8.18 -43.41
N ALA A 29 16.96 7.63 -44.63
CA ALA A 29 17.39 8.34 -45.83
C ALA A 29 16.46 9.52 -46.17
N ALA A 30 15.15 9.41 -45.94
CA ALA A 30 14.21 10.52 -46.10
C ALA A 30 14.50 11.65 -45.09
N LEU A 31 14.78 11.31 -43.83
CA LEU A 31 15.16 12.27 -42.80
C LEU A 31 16.49 12.98 -43.13
N ALA A 32 17.44 12.26 -43.74
CA ALA A 32 18.74 12.83 -44.14
C ALA A 32 18.65 13.72 -45.39
N ARG A 33 17.77 13.40 -46.36
CA ARG A 33 17.58 14.20 -47.59
C ARG A 33 16.94 15.56 -47.32
N GLY A 34 16.18 15.70 -46.24
CA GLY A 34 15.42 16.92 -45.94
C GLY A 34 14.18 17.09 -46.84
N GLY A 35 13.51 18.23 -46.73
CA GLY A 35 12.28 18.54 -47.48
C GLY A 35 10.97 18.13 -46.79
N LEU A 36 11.05 17.56 -45.60
CA LEU A 36 9.90 17.32 -44.72
C LEU A 36 9.58 18.58 -43.92
N THR A 37 8.30 18.79 -43.64
CA THR A 37 7.88 19.78 -42.63
C THR A 37 8.36 19.33 -41.24
N PRO A 38 8.49 20.26 -40.26
CA PRO A 38 8.88 19.89 -38.89
C PRO A 38 7.98 18.82 -38.27
N ALA A 39 6.67 18.88 -38.54
CA ALA A 39 5.72 17.88 -38.04
C ALA A 39 5.93 16.50 -38.67
N GLU A 40 6.17 16.42 -39.98
CA GLU A 40 6.48 15.17 -40.67
C GLU A 40 7.82 14.59 -40.21
N GLN A 41 8.82 15.43 -39.99
CA GLN A 41 10.12 15.02 -39.46
C GLN A 41 9.97 14.37 -38.08
N LEU A 42 9.22 15.00 -37.17
CA LEU A 42 8.94 14.45 -35.84
C LEU A 42 8.16 13.13 -35.91
N SER A 43 7.10 13.07 -36.72
CA SER A 43 6.31 11.84 -36.89
C SER A 43 7.17 10.70 -37.44
N LEU A 44 8.06 10.98 -38.40
CA LEU A 44 8.91 9.97 -39.00
C LEU A 44 10.02 9.51 -38.03
N MET A 45 10.62 10.43 -37.25
CA MET A 45 11.57 10.06 -36.20
C MET A 45 10.94 9.15 -35.14
N GLN A 46 9.72 9.44 -34.71
CA GLN A 46 8.99 8.60 -33.75
C GLN A 46 8.67 7.22 -34.35
N SER A 47 8.27 7.15 -35.62
CA SER A 47 8.03 5.89 -36.33
C SER A 47 9.32 5.04 -36.46
N VAL A 48 10.46 5.68 -36.78
CA VAL A 48 11.78 5.01 -36.85
C VAL A 48 12.21 4.47 -35.49
N ALA A 49 12.07 5.26 -34.42
CA ALA A 49 12.36 4.80 -33.06
C ALA A 49 11.54 3.55 -32.71
N ASN A 50 10.23 3.57 -32.98
CA ASN A 50 9.35 2.42 -32.76
C ASN A 50 9.73 1.21 -33.62
N GLY A 51 10.16 1.41 -34.87
CA GLY A 51 10.62 0.33 -35.73
C GLY A 51 11.88 -0.36 -35.21
N PHE A 52 12.84 0.39 -34.69
CA PHE A 52 14.01 -0.20 -34.03
C PHE A 52 13.62 -0.97 -32.75
N LEU A 53 12.69 -0.43 -31.96
CA LEU A 53 12.16 -1.12 -30.77
C LEU A 53 11.55 -2.47 -31.14
N GLN A 54 10.72 -2.53 -32.19
CA GLN A 54 10.08 -3.77 -32.65
C GLN A 54 11.08 -4.80 -33.19
N ARG A 55 12.25 -4.36 -33.66
CA ARG A 55 13.35 -5.22 -34.10
C ARG A 55 14.31 -5.58 -32.96
N ASN A 56 13.98 -5.22 -31.72
CA ASN A 56 14.82 -5.38 -30.52
C ASN A 56 16.17 -4.64 -30.60
N ASP A 57 16.31 -3.66 -31.49
CA ASP A 57 17.48 -2.78 -31.56
C ASP A 57 17.26 -1.59 -30.63
N TYR A 58 17.39 -1.87 -29.33
CA TYR A 58 17.15 -0.89 -28.27
C TYR A 58 18.10 0.32 -28.31
N PRO A 59 19.42 0.17 -28.59
CA PRO A 59 20.32 1.32 -28.72
C PRO A 59 19.89 2.29 -29.83
N SER A 60 19.49 1.78 -31.00
CA SER A 60 19.01 2.61 -32.11
C SER A 60 17.67 3.26 -31.77
N ALA A 61 16.75 2.52 -31.12
CA ALA A 61 15.48 3.07 -30.66
C ALA A 61 15.67 4.27 -29.72
N ILE A 62 16.58 4.15 -28.74
CA ILE A 62 16.92 5.24 -27.80
C ILE A 62 17.55 6.42 -28.55
N THR A 63 18.49 6.16 -29.45
CA THR A 63 19.14 7.20 -30.26
C THR A 63 18.11 8.02 -31.04
N TRP A 64 17.16 7.34 -31.68
CA TRP A 64 16.11 7.99 -32.46
C TRP A 64 15.08 8.73 -31.61
N ALA A 65 14.73 8.20 -30.44
CA ALA A 65 13.90 8.91 -29.47
C ALA A 65 14.58 10.19 -28.94
N GLN A 66 15.89 10.16 -28.68
CA GLN A 66 16.64 11.36 -28.30
C GLN A 66 16.72 12.38 -29.43
N ARG A 67 16.86 11.94 -30.69
CA ARG A 67 16.81 12.82 -31.87
C ARG A 67 15.45 13.50 -32.00
N TYR A 68 14.37 12.75 -31.80
CA TYR A 68 13.00 13.29 -31.80
C TYR A 68 12.84 14.43 -30.78
N VAL A 69 13.29 14.24 -29.53
CA VAL A 69 13.22 15.29 -28.50
C VAL A 69 14.08 16.50 -28.87
N LYS A 70 15.31 16.27 -29.37
CA LYS A 70 16.19 17.37 -29.82
C LYS A 70 15.61 18.17 -31.00
N ALA A 71 14.79 17.53 -31.83
CA ALA A 71 14.11 18.17 -32.94
C ALA A 71 12.82 18.94 -32.54
N GLY A 72 12.52 19.03 -31.24
CA GLY A 72 11.35 19.76 -30.72
C GLY A 72 10.13 18.89 -30.44
N GLY A 73 10.25 17.57 -30.55
CA GLY A 73 9.22 16.63 -30.11
C GLY A 73 9.09 16.60 -28.58
N THR A 74 7.93 16.17 -28.08
CA THR A 74 7.71 16.18 -26.62
C THR A 74 8.26 14.90 -25.98
N GLU A 75 8.91 15.02 -24.81
CA GLU A 75 9.42 13.82 -24.11
C GLU A 75 8.29 12.81 -23.84
N ALA A 76 7.09 13.29 -23.51
CA ALA A 76 5.94 12.45 -23.23
C ALA A 76 5.63 11.43 -24.35
N ASP A 77 5.86 11.79 -25.61
CA ASP A 77 5.54 10.97 -26.78
C ASP A 77 6.50 9.77 -26.97
N VAL A 78 7.71 9.83 -26.40
CA VAL A 78 8.74 8.79 -26.54
C VAL A 78 9.10 8.08 -25.24
N ARG A 79 8.64 8.59 -24.09
CA ARG A 79 8.90 7.99 -22.77
C ARG A 79 8.51 6.52 -22.66
N PRO A 80 7.33 6.05 -23.14
CA PRO A 80 6.97 4.64 -23.05
C PRO A 80 7.94 3.73 -23.82
N LEU A 81 8.41 4.20 -24.99
CA LEU A 81 9.42 3.50 -25.78
C LEU A 81 10.77 3.47 -25.05
N LEU A 82 11.20 4.61 -24.49
CA LEU A 82 12.45 4.71 -23.74
C LEU A 82 12.43 3.78 -22.51
N ALA A 83 11.36 3.79 -21.73
CA ALA A 83 11.18 2.89 -20.59
C ALA A 83 11.38 1.42 -20.99
N GLN A 84 10.74 1.01 -22.10
CA GLN A 84 10.84 -0.35 -22.62
C GLN A 84 12.26 -0.68 -23.10
N ALA A 85 12.87 0.22 -23.88
CA ALA A 85 14.21 0.02 -24.42
C ALA A 85 15.27 -0.09 -23.31
N TYR A 86 15.23 0.83 -22.33
CA TYR A 86 16.10 0.79 -21.16
C TYR A 86 15.93 -0.50 -20.36
N TYR A 87 14.68 -0.93 -20.12
CA TYR A 87 14.42 -2.16 -19.38
C TYR A 87 15.03 -3.38 -20.07
N GLN A 88 14.86 -3.51 -21.39
CA GLN A 88 15.40 -4.65 -22.15
C GLN A 88 16.91 -4.64 -22.25
N MET A 89 17.54 -3.47 -22.18
CA MET A 89 18.99 -3.32 -22.08
C MET A 89 19.53 -3.59 -20.67
N GLY A 90 18.67 -3.83 -19.68
CA GLY A 90 19.06 -3.96 -18.27
C GLY A 90 19.43 -2.63 -17.61
N ASP A 91 19.16 -1.49 -18.25
CA ASP A 91 19.31 -0.15 -17.66
C ASP A 91 18.07 0.18 -16.82
N TYR A 92 17.93 -0.53 -15.71
CA TYR A 92 16.77 -0.41 -14.83
C TYR A 92 16.65 0.97 -14.18
N ALA A 93 17.75 1.70 -14.03
CA ALA A 93 17.75 3.05 -13.46
C ALA A 93 17.05 4.04 -14.40
N ASN A 94 17.41 4.05 -15.69
CA ASN A 94 16.72 4.89 -16.65
C ASN A 94 15.30 4.40 -16.93
N ALA A 95 15.06 3.08 -17.00
CA ALA A 95 13.71 2.55 -17.14
C ALA A 95 12.79 3.00 -15.99
N ALA A 96 13.27 2.93 -14.75
CA ALA A 96 12.52 3.40 -13.58
C ALA A 96 12.22 4.90 -13.64
N ARG A 97 13.19 5.72 -14.08
CA ARG A 97 13.02 7.17 -14.24
C ARG A 97 11.89 7.51 -15.22
N GLU A 98 11.85 6.84 -16.37
CA GLU A 98 10.81 7.08 -17.37
C GLU A 98 9.42 6.62 -16.89
N LEU A 99 9.32 5.45 -16.28
CA LEU A 99 8.08 4.92 -15.72
C LEU A 99 7.55 5.77 -14.55
N GLN A 100 8.43 6.24 -13.67
CA GLN A 100 8.03 7.09 -12.55
C GLN A 100 7.42 8.41 -13.04
N TRP A 101 7.95 8.98 -14.13
CA TRP A 101 7.36 10.17 -14.74
C TRP A 101 5.94 9.89 -15.23
N GLU A 102 5.73 8.77 -15.95
CA GLU A 102 4.41 8.37 -16.47
C GLU A 102 3.39 8.22 -15.33
N ILE A 103 3.78 7.54 -14.25
CA ILE A 103 2.93 7.34 -13.06
C ILE A 103 2.59 8.67 -12.39
N GLN A 104 3.58 9.55 -12.21
CA GLN A 104 3.33 10.87 -11.61
C GLN A 104 2.47 11.76 -12.50
N ALA A 105 2.58 11.65 -13.83
CA ALA A 105 1.73 12.38 -14.76
C ALA A 105 0.28 11.89 -14.67
N ALA A 106 0.06 10.57 -14.61
CA ALA A 106 -1.25 9.98 -14.39
C ALA A 106 -1.86 10.39 -13.04
N ASP A 107 -1.07 10.38 -11.96
CA ASP A 107 -1.47 10.88 -10.64
C ASP A 107 -1.97 12.33 -10.70
N ARG A 108 -1.20 13.25 -11.31
CA ARG A 108 -1.57 14.66 -11.45
C ARG A 108 -2.83 14.85 -12.30
N ALA A 109 -3.05 13.95 -13.25
CA ALA A 109 -4.25 13.93 -14.09
C ALA A 109 -5.46 13.27 -13.41
N ASN A 110 -5.35 12.81 -12.15
CA ASN A 110 -6.35 12.03 -11.44
C ASN A 110 -6.81 10.79 -12.22
N ARG A 111 -5.87 10.13 -12.93
CA ARG A 111 -6.12 8.89 -13.66
C ARG A 111 -5.29 7.76 -13.05
N PRO A 112 -5.85 6.55 -12.92
CA PRO A 112 -5.07 5.40 -12.48
C PRO A 112 -3.96 5.10 -13.52
N PRO A 113 -2.67 5.09 -13.13
CA PRO A 113 -1.60 4.60 -13.99
C PRO A 113 -1.84 3.13 -14.34
N GLY A 114 -1.44 2.68 -15.53
CA GLY A 114 -1.58 1.26 -15.91
C GLY A 114 -0.90 0.32 -14.91
N GLU A 115 -1.59 -0.76 -14.53
CA GLU A 115 -1.07 -1.75 -13.59
C GLU A 115 0.21 -2.41 -14.11
N ASP A 116 0.30 -2.67 -15.41
CA ASP A 116 1.47 -3.19 -16.11
C ASP A 116 2.69 -2.25 -15.94
N ARG A 117 2.49 -0.94 -16.04
CA ARG A 117 3.53 0.07 -15.84
C ARG A 117 4.03 0.10 -14.40
N LEU A 118 3.12 0.01 -13.44
CA LEU A 118 3.47 -0.07 -12.02
C LEU A 118 4.26 -1.36 -11.71
N LEU A 119 3.85 -2.50 -12.28
CA LEU A 119 4.56 -3.77 -12.12
C LEU A 119 5.94 -3.77 -12.79
N LEU A 120 6.08 -3.15 -13.96
CA LEU A 120 7.37 -2.97 -14.61
C LEU A 120 8.29 -2.10 -13.75
N LEU A 121 7.77 -1.01 -13.18
CA LEU A 121 8.53 -0.16 -12.26
C LEU A 121 8.96 -0.91 -11.00
N GLN A 122 8.07 -1.74 -10.43
CA GLN A 122 8.42 -2.62 -9.30
C GLN A 122 9.55 -3.58 -9.66
N SER A 123 9.54 -4.14 -10.86
CA SER A 123 10.63 -4.99 -11.35
C SER A 123 11.95 -4.20 -11.41
N CYS A 124 11.94 -2.97 -11.94
CA CYS A 124 13.13 -2.11 -11.95
C CYS A 124 13.67 -1.86 -10.54
N TYR A 125 12.82 -1.47 -9.59
CA TYR A 125 13.26 -1.22 -8.21
C TYR A 125 13.78 -2.48 -7.51
N ALA A 126 13.20 -3.66 -7.80
CA ALA A 126 13.73 -4.92 -7.31
C ALA A 126 15.13 -5.22 -7.86
N ARG A 127 15.35 -5.04 -9.17
CA ARG A 127 16.65 -5.25 -9.83
C ARG A 127 17.73 -4.28 -9.34
N LEU A 128 17.32 -3.05 -9.00
CA LEU A 128 18.19 -2.04 -8.41
C LEU A 128 18.46 -2.26 -6.91
N ASN A 129 17.79 -3.22 -6.28
CA ASN A 129 17.80 -3.44 -4.83
C ASN A 129 17.40 -2.18 -4.02
N ASP A 130 16.56 -1.31 -4.59
CA ASP A 130 16.09 -0.08 -3.93
C ASP A 130 14.82 -0.39 -3.12
N ALA A 131 15.00 -0.72 -1.84
CA ALA A 131 13.90 -1.08 -0.95
C ALA A 131 12.90 0.07 -0.73
N ASN A 132 13.35 1.33 -0.72
CA ASN A 132 12.49 2.48 -0.49
C ASN A 132 11.62 2.77 -1.71
N ALA A 133 12.23 2.74 -2.90
CA ALA A 133 11.50 2.93 -4.15
C ALA A 133 10.54 1.76 -4.42
N TYR A 134 10.95 0.53 -4.09
CA TYR A 134 10.07 -0.63 -4.15
C TYR A 134 8.83 -0.44 -3.25
N ALA A 135 9.00 -0.03 -1.99
CA ALA A 135 7.89 0.25 -1.09
C ALA A 135 6.95 1.35 -1.62
N TRP A 136 7.50 2.43 -2.20
CA TRP A 136 6.69 3.47 -2.83
C TRP A 136 5.83 2.94 -3.97
N GLY A 137 6.38 2.10 -4.86
CA GLY A 137 5.58 1.56 -5.95
C GLY A 137 4.55 0.51 -5.50
N LEU A 138 4.80 -0.22 -4.40
CA LEU A 138 3.77 -1.04 -3.75
C LEU A 138 2.64 -0.18 -3.20
N GLU A 139 2.94 0.96 -2.56
CA GLU A 139 1.93 1.92 -2.09
C GLU A 139 1.06 2.42 -3.26
N LYS A 140 1.66 2.67 -4.43
CA LYS A 140 0.91 3.02 -5.66
C LYS A 140 0.05 1.86 -6.15
N LEU A 141 0.57 0.64 -6.17
CA LEU A 141 -0.19 -0.55 -6.53
C LEU A 141 -1.40 -0.73 -5.61
N VAL A 142 -1.24 -0.70 -4.28
CA VAL A 142 -2.39 -0.87 -3.38
C VAL A 142 -3.34 0.33 -3.38
N THR A 143 -2.89 1.51 -3.83
CA THR A 143 -3.76 2.68 -4.00
C THR A 143 -4.71 2.48 -5.16
N TYR A 144 -4.22 2.05 -6.33
CA TYR A 144 -5.03 1.96 -7.57
C TYR A 144 -5.59 0.56 -7.86
N TYR A 145 -4.89 -0.48 -7.39
CA TYR A 145 -5.16 -1.88 -7.64
C TYR A 145 -5.01 -2.66 -6.33
N PRO A 146 -5.95 -2.55 -5.37
CA PRO A 146 -5.82 -3.07 -4.00
C PRO A 146 -5.92 -4.61 -3.91
N LYS A 147 -5.14 -5.34 -4.72
CA LYS A 147 -5.08 -6.80 -4.72
C LYS A 147 -4.39 -7.33 -3.47
N ARG A 148 -4.83 -8.50 -3.04
CA ARG A 148 -4.35 -9.17 -1.81
C ARG A 148 -2.83 -9.36 -1.83
N GLU A 149 -2.25 -9.76 -2.95
CA GLU A 149 -0.83 -10.01 -3.10
C GLU A 149 0.03 -8.75 -2.92
N TYR A 150 -0.44 -7.58 -3.36
CA TYR A 150 0.30 -6.32 -3.20
C TYR A 150 0.24 -5.83 -1.75
N TRP A 151 -0.92 -5.97 -1.10
CA TRP A 151 -1.05 -5.74 0.33
C TRP A 151 -0.14 -6.65 1.14
N ALA A 152 -0.06 -7.93 0.78
CA ALA A 152 0.78 -8.89 1.47
C ALA A 152 2.27 -8.53 1.37
N ASP A 153 2.76 -8.17 0.18
CA ASP A 153 4.15 -7.75 -0.04
C ASP A 153 4.45 -6.43 0.72
N LEU A 154 3.53 -5.46 0.66
CA LEU A 154 3.70 -4.17 1.34
C LEU A 154 3.83 -4.35 2.86
N LEU A 155 2.88 -5.07 3.47
CA LEU A 155 2.85 -5.26 4.92
C LEU A 155 4.02 -6.12 5.41
N ASP A 156 4.42 -7.13 4.65
CA ASP A 156 5.59 -7.96 4.98
C ASP A 156 6.89 -7.15 4.96
N ARG A 157 7.11 -6.33 3.92
CA ARG A 157 8.29 -5.49 3.82
C ARG A 157 8.32 -4.39 4.86
N THR A 158 7.19 -3.73 5.13
CA THR A 158 7.10 -2.71 6.18
C THR A 158 7.52 -3.29 7.53
N GLN A 159 7.04 -4.49 7.88
CA GLN A 159 7.32 -5.12 9.16
C GLN A 159 8.75 -5.69 9.26
N LYS A 160 9.35 -6.12 8.15
CA LYS A 160 10.72 -6.68 8.10
C LYS A 160 11.83 -5.63 8.08
N ARG A 161 11.48 -4.35 7.99
CA ARG A 161 12.49 -3.28 8.07
C ARG A 161 13.26 -3.36 9.40
N PRO A 162 14.60 -3.26 9.41
CA PRO A 162 15.40 -3.37 10.63
C PRO A 162 15.04 -2.35 11.71
N ASP A 163 14.52 -1.19 11.31
CA ASP A 163 14.13 -0.12 12.21
C ASP A 163 12.66 -0.21 12.66
N PHE A 164 11.87 -1.16 12.16
CA PHE A 164 10.45 -1.30 12.48
C PHE A 164 10.27 -1.70 13.95
N GLY A 165 9.50 -0.91 14.70
CA GLY A 165 9.30 -1.21 16.12
C GLY A 165 8.22 -2.25 16.35
N GLU A 166 8.57 -3.36 17.02
CA GLU A 166 7.70 -4.50 17.34
C GLU A 166 6.36 -4.13 17.98
N ARG A 167 6.31 -3.03 18.75
CA ARG A 167 5.08 -2.49 19.34
C ARG A 167 3.94 -2.22 18.32
N LEU A 168 4.27 -2.03 17.04
CA LEU A 168 3.34 -1.80 15.94
C LEU A 168 2.89 -3.10 15.26
N ALA A 169 3.38 -4.27 15.69
CA ALA A 169 3.05 -5.56 15.07
C ALA A 169 1.54 -5.84 15.09
N LEU A 170 0.84 -5.50 16.18
CA LEU A 170 -0.62 -5.64 16.23
C LEU A 170 -1.30 -4.73 15.21
N ASP A 171 -0.79 -3.50 15.04
CA ASP A 171 -1.32 -2.51 14.10
C ASP A 171 -1.11 -2.94 12.63
N VAL A 172 -0.03 -3.67 12.33
CA VAL A 172 0.16 -4.34 11.03
C VAL A 172 -0.81 -5.52 10.87
N ASN A 173 -0.96 -6.37 11.90
CA ASN A 173 -1.86 -7.52 11.86
C ASN A 173 -3.32 -7.12 11.67
N ARG A 174 -3.73 -5.97 12.21
CA ARG A 174 -5.04 -5.35 11.93
C ARG A 174 -5.25 -5.07 10.45
N LEU A 175 -4.27 -4.48 9.76
CA LEU A 175 -4.32 -4.32 8.30
C LEU A 175 -4.30 -5.66 7.58
N ARG A 176 -3.51 -6.64 8.05
CA ARG A 176 -3.47 -7.96 7.44
C ARG A 176 -4.82 -8.67 7.51
N LEU A 177 -5.53 -8.54 8.64
CA LEU A 177 -6.87 -9.05 8.80
C LEU A 177 -7.85 -8.41 7.80
N LEU A 178 -7.85 -7.07 7.74
CA LEU A 178 -8.73 -6.26 6.89
C LEU A 178 -8.49 -6.46 5.39
N THR A 179 -7.24 -6.67 4.97
CA THR A 179 -6.85 -6.92 3.58
C THR A 179 -6.90 -8.40 3.20
N GLY A 180 -7.28 -9.26 4.14
CA GLY A 180 -7.31 -10.71 3.94
C GLY A 180 -5.93 -11.36 3.77
N THR A 181 -4.86 -10.66 4.13
CA THR A 181 -3.46 -11.11 4.01
C THR A 181 -2.93 -11.80 5.26
N LEU A 182 -3.73 -11.88 6.33
CA LEU A 182 -3.42 -12.75 7.48
C LEU A 182 -3.37 -14.21 7.00
N GLY A 183 -2.37 -14.96 7.48
CA GLY A 183 -2.01 -16.29 7.01
C GLY A 183 -3.00 -17.40 7.38
N GLY A 184 -2.47 -18.53 7.86
CA GLY A 184 -3.24 -19.68 8.28
C GLY A 184 -3.68 -19.60 9.74
N ALA A 185 -4.10 -20.73 10.29
CA ALA A 185 -4.60 -20.82 11.67
C ALA A 185 -3.66 -20.19 12.70
N ALA A 186 -2.34 -20.41 12.57
CA ALA A 186 -1.34 -19.92 13.50
C ALA A 186 -1.35 -18.38 13.61
N GLU A 187 -1.45 -17.66 12.50
CA GLU A 187 -1.46 -16.20 12.48
C GLU A 187 -2.74 -15.62 13.09
N TYR A 188 -3.90 -16.27 12.87
CA TYR A 188 -5.15 -15.87 13.53
C TYR A 188 -5.08 -16.06 15.05
N LEU A 189 -4.57 -17.21 15.50
CA LEU A 189 -4.43 -17.51 16.92
C LEU A 189 -3.41 -16.58 17.60
N ALA A 190 -2.27 -16.31 16.95
CA ALA A 190 -1.26 -15.39 17.45
C ALA A 190 -1.80 -13.96 17.58
N MET A 191 -2.52 -13.45 16.56
CA MET A 191 -3.14 -12.13 16.63
C MET A 191 -4.23 -12.06 17.71
N ALA A 192 -5.05 -13.10 17.85
CA ALA A 192 -6.07 -13.15 18.90
C ALA A 192 -5.45 -13.15 20.31
N ALA A 193 -4.40 -13.95 20.53
CA ALA A 193 -3.67 -13.96 21.80
C ALA A 193 -3.02 -12.59 22.10
N GLN A 194 -2.44 -11.94 21.08
CA GLN A 194 -1.85 -10.62 21.23
C GLN A 194 -2.90 -9.55 21.58
N ALA A 195 -4.07 -9.59 20.95
CA ALA A 195 -5.18 -8.68 21.27
C ALA A 195 -5.74 -8.92 22.67
N GLN A 196 -5.87 -10.18 23.09
CA GLN A 196 -6.31 -10.56 24.43
C GLN A 196 -5.32 -10.07 25.50
N GLN A 197 -4.01 -10.30 25.31
CA GLN A 197 -2.96 -9.80 26.20
C GLN A 197 -2.93 -8.27 26.29
N ALA A 198 -3.31 -7.59 25.21
CA ALA A 198 -3.43 -6.14 25.17
C ALA A 198 -4.73 -5.60 25.82
N GLY A 199 -5.59 -6.47 26.38
CA GLY A 199 -6.84 -6.08 27.03
C GLY A 199 -8.02 -5.84 26.08
N PHE A 200 -7.95 -6.38 24.85
CA PHE A 200 -8.99 -6.25 23.82
C PHE A 200 -9.64 -7.61 23.47
N PRO A 201 -10.30 -8.30 24.42
CA PRO A 201 -10.92 -9.60 24.17
C PRO A 201 -12.01 -9.55 23.09
N ALA A 202 -12.72 -8.42 22.95
CA ALA A 202 -13.69 -8.23 21.85
C ALA A 202 -13.01 -8.19 20.47
N GLU A 203 -11.81 -7.62 20.37
CA GLU A 203 -11.00 -7.68 19.14
C GLU A 203 -10.49 -9.11 18.91
N ALA A 204 -9.95 -9.77 19.94
CA ALA A 204 -9.48 -11.14 19.85
C ALA A 204 -10.60 -12.09 19.36
N LYS A 205 -11.82 -11.95 19.91
CA LYS A 205 -13.00 -12.70 19.46
C LYS A 205 -13.28 -12.46 17.98
N ARG A 206 -13.28 -11.20 17.51
CA ARG A 206 -13.50 -10.87 16.09
C ARG A 206 -12.45 -11.51 15.18
N VAL A 207 -11.19 -11.55 15.59
CA VAL A 207 -10.11 -12.23 14.84
C VAL A 207 -10.44 -13.72 14.72
N VAL A 208 -10.74 -14.39 15.83
CA VAL A 208 -11.09 -15.83 15.82
C VAL A 208 -12.33 -16.09 14.97
N ASP A 209 -13.40 -15.31 15.12
CA ASP A 209 -14.62 -15.44 14.33
C ASP A 209 -14.34 -15.33 12.83
N GLN A 210 -13.49 -14.40 12.40
CA GLN A 210 -13.08 -14.28 10.99
C GLN A 210 -12.28 -15.49 10.52
N GLY A 211 -11.43 -16.06 11.38
CA GLY A 211 -10.72 -17.30 11.08
C GLY A 211 -11.67 -18.49 10.88
N PHE A 212 -12.74 -18.58 11.67
CA PHE A 212 -13.82 -19.55 11.46
C PHE A 212 -14.57 -19.29 10.15
N ALA A 213 -14.95 -18.04 9.87
CA ALA A 213 -15.67 -17.67 8.66
C ALA A 213 -14.89 -18.00 7.38
N LYS A 214 -13.55 -17.90 7.43
CA LYS A 214 -12.66 -18.26 6.32
C LYS A 214 -12.31 -19.76 6.27
N GLY A 215 -12.81 -20.57 7.21
CA GLY A 215 -12.52 -22.00 7.29
C GLY A 215 -11.07 -22.35 7.69
N VAL A 216 -10.26 -21.36 8.08
CA VAL A 216 -8.88 -21.60 8.55
C VAL A 216 -8.85 -22.03 10.02
N LEU A 217 -9.88 -21.70 10.79
CA LEU A 217 -10.15 -22.24 12.13
C LEU A 217 -11.39 -23.11 12.13
N GLY A 218 -11.54 -23.95 13.17
CA GLY A 218 -12.70 -24.82 13.32
C GLY A 218 -12.70 -26.11 12.51
N ALA A 219 -11.60 -26.42 11.82
CA ALA A 219 -11.39 -27.66 11.07
C ALA A 219 -10.19 -28.46 11.61
N GLY A 220 -10.11 -29.74 11.21
CA GLY A 220 -9.01 -30.64 11.58
C GLY A 220 -8.97 -31.03 13.07
N PRO A 221 -7.85 -31.62 13.52
CA PRO A 221 -7.69 -32.11 14.90
C PRO A 221 -7.87 -31.02 15.98
N GLU A 222 -7.46 -29.78 15.68
CA GLU A 222 -7.56 -28.65 16.62
C GLU A 222 -8.95 -27.98 16.62
N ALA A 223 -9.92 -28.45 15.82
CA ALA A 223 -11.24 -27.82 15.69
C ALA A 223 -11.94 -27.57 17.04
N GLN A 224 -11.86 -28.55 17.95
CA GLN A 224 -12.51 -28.44 19.26
C GLN A 224 -11.82 -27.37 20.13
N ARG A 225 -10.49 -27.29 20.08
CA ARG A 225 -9.70 -26.28 20.79
C ARG A 225 -10.01 -24.87 20.26
N HIS A 226 -10.13 -24.72 18.94
CA HIS A 226 -10.54 -23.45 18.33
C HIS A 226 -11.92 -23.00 18.82
N ARG A 227 -12.90 -23.93 18.93
CA ARG A 227 -14.25 -23.60 19.41
C ARG A 227 -14.27 -23.25 20.90
N GLN A 228 -13.45 -23.91 21.70
CA GLN A 228 -13.27 -23.57 23.12
C GLN A 228 -12.73 -22.14 23.27
N LEU A 229 -11.67 -21.80 22.52
CA LEU A 229 -11.12 -20.45 22.52
C LEU A 229 -12.15 -19.40 22.08
N GLN A 230 -12.91 -19.67 21.02
CA GLN A 230 -13.96 -18.77 20.56
C GLN A 230 -15.00 -18.47 21.66
N ARG A 231 -15.45 -19.50 22.39
CA ARG A 231 -16.39 -19.33 23.52
C ARG A 231 -15.78 -18.55 24.67
N GLN A 232 -14.54 -18.87 25.06
CA GLN A 232 -13.83 -18.14 26.11
C GLN A 232 -13.72 -16.64 25.78
N LEU A 233 -13.28 -16.30 24.57
CA LEU A 233 -13.16 -14.90 24.14
C LEU A 233 -14.53 -14.21 24.06
N ALA A 234 -15.60 -14.94 23.74
CA ALA A 234 -16.96 -14.41 23.76
C ALA A 234 -17.42 -14.07 25.19
N GLU A 235 -17.15 -14.95 26.16
CA GLU A 235 -17.46 -14.73 27.57
C GLU A 235 -16.65 -13.56 28.15
N GLU A 236 -15.35 -13.47 27.84
CA GLU A 236 -14.49 -12.35 28.25
C GLU A 236 -14.95 -11.03 27.65
N ALA A 237 -15.29 -11.00 26.36
CA ALA A 237 -15.81 -9.80 25.69
C ALA A 237 -17.14 -9.35 26.31
N LEU A 238 -18.05 -10.29 26.61
CA LEU A 238 -19.33 -9.98 27.25
C LEU A 238 -19.12 -9.48 28.70
N ALA A 239 -18.20 -10.09 29.45
CA ALA A 239 -17.86 -9.63 30.80
C ALA A 239 -17.26 -8.22 30.78
N GLN A 240 -16.37 -7.92 29.82
CA GLN A 240 -15.84 -6.57 29.62
C GLN A 240 -16.95 -5.59 29.23
N GLN A 241 -17.89 -6.00 28.38
CA GLN A 241 -19.02 -5.17 27.98
C GLN A 241 -19.97 -4.86 29.16
N ARG A 242 -20.22 -5.83 30.05
CA ARG A 242 -21.06 -5.63 31.24
C ARG A 242 -20.46 -4.68 32.26
N ARG A 243 -19.13 -4.52 32.26
CA ARG A 243 -18.40 -3.53 33.06
C ARG A 243 -18.43 -2.12 32.47
N ILE A 244 -19.14 -1.91 31.36
CA ILE A 244 -19.36 -0.59 30.77
C ILE A 244 -20.58 0.05 31.42
N ASP A 245 -20.50 0.34 32.73
CA ASP A 245 -21.45 1.25 33.38
C ASP A 245 -21.08 2.70 32.99
N PRO A 246 -22.02 3.52 32.48
CA PRO A 246 -21.77 4.94 32.24
C PRO A 246 -21.15 5.69 33.43
N GLN A 247 -21.56 5.36 34.66
CA GLN A 247 -21.03 5.97 35.88
C GLN A 247 -19.61 5.51 36.18
N GLU A 248 -19.31 4.21 35.98
CA GLU A 248 -17.94 3.69 36.11
C GLU A 248 -17.01 4.26 35.04
N LEU A 249 -17.52 4.56 33.84
CA LEU A 249 -16.73 5.16 32.77
C LEU A 249 -16.34 6.61 33.09
N GLU A 250 -17.30 7.39 33.60
CA GLU A 250 -17.07 8.77 34.01
C GLU A 250 -16.10 8.81 35.20
N LEU A 251 -16.31 7.94 36.19
CA LEU A 251 -15.41 7.79 37.33
C LEU A 251 -14.00 7.34 36.90
N ALA A 252 -13.88 6.35 36.01
CA ALA A 252 -12.60 5.90 35.50
C ALA A 252 -11.89 6.99 34.68
N ALA A 253 -12.63 7.83 33.96
CA ALA A 253 -12.07 8.96 33.23
C ALA A 253 -11.58 10.07 34.17
N GLU A 254 -12.32 10.36 35.24
CA GLU A 254 -11.93 11.29 36.29
C GLU A 254 -10.69 10.80 37.06
N GLN A 255 -10.64 9.50 37.38
CA GLN A 255 -9.56 8.88 38.15
C GLN A 255 -8.32 8.56 37.31
N ALA A 256 -8.40 8.63 35.98
CA ALA A 256 -7.28 8.31 35.11
C ALA A 256 -6.07 9.19 35.42
N LYS A 257 -4.94 8.56 35.75
CA LYS A 257 -3.73 9.23 36.24
C LYS A 257 -3.03 10.02 35.15
N ASP A 258 -3.12 9.56 33.91
CA ASP A 258 -2.54 10.19 32.74
C ASP A 258 -3.42 10.00 31.49
N GLY A 259 -2.96 10.52 30.35
CA GLY A 259 -3.65 10.34 29.08
C GLY A 259 -3.55 8.94 28.49
N ILE A 260 -2.61 8.09 28.93
CA ILE A 260 -2.47 6.71 28.46
C ILE A 260 -3.64 5.86 28.96
N GLU A 261 -3.98 5.98 30.24
CA GLU A 261 -5.11 5.26 30.83
C GLU A 261 -6.44 5.63 30.13
N LEU A 262 -6.69 6.92 29.92
CA LEU A 262 -7.85 7.40 29.16
C LEU A 262 -7.87 6.87 27.72
N PHE A 263 -6.72 6.90 27.05
CA PHE A 263 -6.61 6.45 25.68
C PHE A 263 -6.92 4.96 25.53
N ASN A 264 -6.35 4.13 26.41
CA ASN A 264 -6.55 2.69 26.38
C ASN A 264 -8.00 2.32 26.71
N LEU A 265 -8.60 3.01 27.68
CA LEU A 265 -10.02 2.86 28.00
C LEU A 265 -10.89 3.20 26.79
N GLY A 266 -10.67 4.36 26.17
CA GLY A 266 -11.40 4.77 24.97
C GLY A 266 -11.23 3.79 23.80
N PHE A 267 -10.02 3.29 23.59
CA PHE A 267 -9.75 2.30 22.53
C PHE A 267 -10.42 0.96 22.82
N ALA A 268 -10.46 0.49 24.08
CA ALA A 268 -11.23 -0.69 24.45
C ALA A 268 -12.72 -0.54 24.08
N HIS A 269 -13.34 0.61 24.41
CA HIS A 269 -14.72 0.91 23.98
C HIS A 269 -14.90 0.91 22.47
N ALA A 270 -13.97 1.52 21.73
CA ALA A 270 -14.02 1.51 20.27
C ALA A 270 -13.94 0.08 19.71
N THR A 271 -13.08 -0.78 20.26
CA THR A 271 -12.98 -2.18 19.79
C THR A 271 -14.20 -3.05 20.08
N MET A 272 -15.03 -2.62 21.04
CA MET A 272 -16.35 -3.19 21.36
C MET A 272 -17.50 -2.57 20.57
N GLY A 273 -17.23 -1.60 19.67
CA GLY A 273 -18.25 -0.91 18.89
C GLY A 273 -18.92 0.27 19.62
N SER A 274 -18.51 0.57 20.86
CA SER A 274 -19.01 1.72 21.63
C SER A 274 -18.30 3.03 21.23
N PHE A 275 -18.34 3.36 19.94
CA PHE A 275 -17.55 4.46 19.35
C PHE A 275 -17.88 5.84 19.93
N THR A 276 -19.17 6.10 20.23
CA THR A 276 -19.65 7.37 20.81
C THR A 276 -19.04 7.66 22.17
N ARG A 277 -18.68 6.62 22.93
CA ARG A 277 -18.00 6.74 24.23
C ARG A 277 -16.48 6.65 24.08
N GLY A 278 -16.01 5.75 23.22
CA GLY A 278 -14.58 5.48 23.06
C GLY A 278 -13.78 6.61 22.42
N LEU A 279 -14.28 7.18 21.31
CA LEU A 279 -13.54 8.21 20.57
C LEU A 279 -13.28 9.47 21.41
N PRO A 280 -14.26 10.04 22.15
CA PRO A 280 -14.00 11.20 23.01
C PRO A 280 -12.91 10.95 24.07
N LEU A 281 -12.90 9.75 24.68
CA LEU A 281 -11.88 9.38 25.68
C LEU A 281 -10.49 9.25 25.05
N MET A 282 -10.40 8.68 23.85
CA MET A 282 -9.13 8.61 23.11
C MET A 282 -8.58 10.00 22.80
N GLU A 283 -9.43 10.90 22.29
CA GLU A 283 -9.04 12.28 22.03
C GLU A 283 -8.65 13.03 23.31
N GLN A 284 -9.40 12.85 24.39
CA GLN A 284 -9.11 13.44 25.69
C GLN A 284 -7.77 12.93 26.24
N GLY A 285 -7.50 11.63 26.11
CA GLY A 285 -6.21 11.03 26.46
C GLY A 285 -5.06 11.67 25.69
N ILE A 286 -5.23 11.91 24.38
CA ILE A 286 -4.22 12.64 23.59
C ILE A 286 -4.04 14.08 24.08
N ARG A 287 -5.13 14.81 24.35
CA ARG A 287 -5.08 16.20 24.85
C ARG A 287 -4.46 16.32 26.25
N LYS A 288 -4.73 15.37 27.14
CA LYS A 288 -4.23 15.34 28.52
C LYS A 288 -2.70 15.13 28.59
N GLY A 289 -2.10 14.58 27.53
CA GLY A 289 -0.66 14.33 27.49
C GLY A 289 -0.25 13.09 28.28
N GLY A 290 1.01 12.96 28.67
CA GLY A 290 1.54 11.73 29.29
C GLY A 290 1.88 10.62 28.28
N LEU A 291 1.55 10.81 27.00
CA LEU A 291 1.94 9.94 25.89
C LEU A 291 3.39 10.16 25.43
N ALA A 292 4.25 10.76 26.26
CA ALA A 292 5.54 11.35 25.86
C ALA A 292 6.45 10.39 25.06
N ASN A 293 6.34 9.08 25.32
CA ASN A 293 7.14 8.09 24.62
C ASN A 293 6.54 7.61 23.28
N ARG A 294 5.23 7.81 23.03
CA ARG A 294 4.50 7.18 21.91
C ARG A 294 3.29 8.00 21.38
N PRO A 295 3.40 9.31 21.14
CA PRO A 295 2.25 10.10 20.67
C PRO A 295 1.77 9.68 19.27
N GLN A 296 2.67 9.16 18.43
CA GLN A 296 2.35 8.75 17.06
C GLN A 296 1.56 7.44 17.03
N ASP A 297 1.87 6.50 17.93
CA ASP A 297 1.14 5.24 18.05
C ASP A 297 -0.31 5.49 18.51
N ALA A 298 -0.51 6.47 19.41
CA ALA A 298 -1.84 6.90 19.84
C ALA A 298 -2.65 7.53 18.69
N LYS A 299 -2.04 8.41 17.90
CA LYS A 299 -2.67 8.97 16.69
C LYS A 299 -3.03 7.88 15.68
N LEU A 300 -2.12 6.93 15.44
CA LEU A 300 -2.37 5.80 14.57
C LEU A 300 -3.61 5.01 15.02
N ARG A 301 -3.68 4.65 16.30
CA ARG A 301 -4.80 3.89 16.85
C ARG A 301 -6.10 4.69 16.92
N LEU A 302 -6.04 6.01 17.10
CA LEU A 302 -7.20 6.88 16.95
C LEU A 302 -7.74 6.87 15.51
N GLY A 303 -6.86 6.93 14.51
CA GLY A 303 -7.24 6.78 13.11
C GLY A 303 -7.92 5.43 12.84
N ILE A 304 -7.38 4.33 13.41
CA ILE A 304 -8.00 3.00 13.33
C ILE A 304 -9.39 3.00 13.95
N ALA A 305 -9.55 3.59 15.15
CA ALA A 305 -10.84 3.67 15.83
C ALA A 305 -11.86 4.50 15.04
N TYR A 306 -11.44 5.60 14.41
CA TYR A 306 -12.30 6.37 13.51
C TYR A 306 -12.75 5.55 12.31
N LEU A 307 -11.84 4.78 11.71
CA LEU A 307 -12.18 3.93 10.58
C LEU A 307 -13.16 2.83 10.98
N MET A 308 -12.96 2.20 12.14
CA MET A 308 -13.90 1.22 12.71
C MET A 308 -15.29 1.82 12.96
N ALA A 309 -15.36 3.10 13.31
CA ALA A 309 -16.60 3.85 13.51
C ALA A 309 -17.25 4.35 12.20
N GLY A 310 -16.71 4.01 11.03
CA GLY A 310 -17.16 4.50 9.73
C GLY A 310 -16.80 5.97 9.45
N GLN A 311 -16.03 6.64 10.32
CA GLN A 311 -15.61 8.04 10.16
C GLN A 311 -14.37 8.14 9.25
N LYS A 312 -14.51 7.69 8.01
CA LYS A 312 -13.42 7.56 7.01
C LYS A 312 -12.63 8.86 6.78
N ALA A 313 -13.31 10.00 6.65
CA ALA A 313 -12.64 11.30 6.45
C ALA A 313 -11.73 11.67 7.63
N LYS A 314 -12.24 11.55 8.87
CA LYS A 314 -11.44 11.80 10.08
C LYS A 314 -10.33 10.79 10.28
N ALA A 315 -10.56 9.52 9.91
CA ALA A 315 -9.52 8.50 9.94
C ALA A 315 -8.34 8.90 9.04
N ILE A 316 -8.61 9.25 7.77
CA ILE A 316 -7.60 9.70 6.81
C ILE A 316 -6.88 10.94 7.30
N GLU A 317 -7.61 11.95 7.79
CA GLU A 317 -7.02 13.15 8.37
C GLU A 317 -6.07 12.80 9.52
N THR A 318 -6.53 11.99 10.47
CA THR A 318 -5.73 11.55 11.62
C THR A 318 -4.48 10.79 11.18
N PHE A 319 -4.62 9.83 10.26
CA PHE A 319 -3.50 9.06 9.72
C PHE A 319 -2.43 9.93 9.05
N ASN A 320 -2.84 10.98 8.32
CA ASN A 320 -1.90 11.92 7.70
C ASN A 320 -1.10 12.74 8.75
N THR A 321 -1.57 12.83 10.00
CA THR A 321 -0.83 13.48 11.09
C THR A 321 0.14 12.55 11.83
N VAL A 322 0.13 11.25 11.50
CA VAL A 322 1.04 10.26 12.10
C VAL A 322 2.42 10.43 11.47
N GLY A 323 3.35 10.95 12.26
CA GLY A 323 4.75 11.11 11.89
C GLY A 323 5.67 10.16 12.66
N GLY A 324 6.94 10.53 12.76
CA GLY A 324 7.93 9.81 13.56
C GLY A 324 8.72 8.75 12.77
N ARG A 325 9.54 8.00 13.51
CA ARG A 325 10.45 6.97 12.97
C ARG A 325 9.94 5.57 13.34
N HIS A 326 10.71 4.54 13.00
CA HIS A 326 10.47 3.16 13.42
C HIS A 326 9.10 2.60 12.98
N GLY A 327 8.68 2.95 11.77
CA GLY A 327 7.48 2.43 11.12
C GLY A 327 6.17 3.18 11.40
N ALA A 328 6.11 4.13 12.34
CA ALA A 328 4.86 4.80 12.68
C ALA A 328 4.30 5.64 11.52
N ALA A 329 5.13 6.51 10.92
CA ALA A 329 4.75 7.32 9.77
C ALA A 329 4.37 6.48 8.54
N ASP A 330 5.11 5.40 8.30
CA ASP A 330 4.82 4.47 7.20
C ASP A 330 3.47 3.79 7.41
N LEU A 331 3.23 3.28 8.61
CA LEU A 331 1.98 2.62 8.93
C LEU A 331 0.78 3.58 8.87
N GLY A 332 0.95 4.83 9.32
CA GLY A 332 -0.04 5.89 9.14
C GLY A 332 -0.41 6.10 7.67
N ARG A 333 0.57 6.24 6.79
CA ARG A 333 0.35 6.37 5.34
C ARG A 333 -0.33 5.14 4.74
N ILE A 334 0.09 3.93 5.10
CA ILE A 334 -0.49 2.67 4.62
C ILE A 334 -1.96 2.53 5.07
N TRP A 335 -2.27 2.87 6.33
CA TRP A 335 -3.65 2.92 6.82
C TRP A 335 -4.50 3.98 6.13
N ALA A 336 -3.93 5.15 5.80
CA ALA A 336 -4.64 6.17 5.03
C ALA A 336 -5.00 5.66 3.62
N ILE A 337 -4.09 4.91 2.96
CA ILE A 337 -4.37 4.26 1.68
C ILE A 337 -5.51 3.25 1.82
N TYR A 338 -5.45 2.37 2.83
CA TYR A 338 -6.52 1.41 3.09
C TYR A 338 -7.86 2.12 3.33
N ALA A 339 -7.87 3.16 4.18
CA ALA A 339 -9.08 3.90 4.51
C ALA A 339 -9.72 4.54 3.27
N ARG A 340 -8.95 5.05 2.30
CA ARG A 340 -9.46 5.60 1.03
C ARG A 340 -10.18 4.54 0.19
N ASN A 341 -9.71 3.30 0.22
CA ASN A 341 -10.21 2.19 -0.59
C ASN A 341 -11.24 1.31 0.14
N ALA A 342 -11.41 1.48 1.45
CA ALA A 342 -12.45 0.79 2.22
C ALA A 342 -13.84 1.23 1.77
N GLU A 343 -14.73 0.26 1.55
CA GLU A 343 -16.14 0.44 1.15
C GLU A 343 -17.00 1.11 2.23
#